data_AF-A0A100IT25-F1
#
_entry.id   AF-A0A100IT25-F1
#
_cell.length_a   1.000
_cell.length_b   1.000
_cell.length_c   1.000
_cell.angle_alpha   90.00
_cell.angle_beta   90.00
_cell.angle_gamma   90.00
#
_symmetry.space_group_name_H-M   'P 1'
#
loop_
_entity.id
_entity.type
_entity.pdbx_description
1 polymer ?
#
loop_
_entity_poly.entity_id
_entity_poly.type
_entity_poly.pdbx_seq_one_letter_code
_entity_poly.pdbx_strand_id
1 'polypeptide(L)' 'MPTRRVQDKTGEQINEGDYVYTRYRGGTHEGEVDKVVTDEAEAHEEEVANPPKVSKSPQTRLEALSTCG' A
#
# COMPACT_ATOMS: atom_id res chain seq x y z
N MET A 1 20.30 -5.85 12.01
CA MET A 1 19.99 -5.09 10.79
C MET A 1 19.33 -3.78 11.20
N PRO A 2 19.74 -2.60 10.71
CA PRO A 2 19.08 -1.36 11.08
C PRO A 2 17.67 -1.34 10.48
N THR A 3 16.65 -1.20 11.33
CA THR A 3 15.25 -1.01 10.95
C THR A 3 15.12 0.32 10.22
N ARG A 4 15.37 0.34 8.91
CA ARG A 4 15.16 1.52 8.07
C ARG A 4 13.67 1.86 8.13
N ARG A 5 13.34 2.96 8.82
CA ARG A 5 11.98 3.46 8.90
C ARG A 5 11.51 3.83 7.50
N VAL A 6 10.40 3.25 7.06
CA VAL A 6 9.76 3.57 5.79
C VAL A 6 9.25 5.00 5.88
N GLN A 7 9.73 5.84 4.98
CA GLN A 7 9.39 7.25 4.90
C GLN A 7 8.85 7.56 3.53
N ASP A 8 7.99 8.56 3.46
CA ASP A 8 7.48 9.09 2.21
C ASP A 8 8.52 10.00 1.53
N LYS A 9 8.09 10.74 0.50
CA LYS A 9 8.95 11.69 -0.22
C LYS A 9 9.26 12.97 0.57
N THR A 10 8.49 13.33 1.60
CA THR A 10 8.72 14.49 2.46
C THR A 10 9.61 14.13 3.66
N GLY A 11 9.85 12.83 3.90
CA GLY A 11 10.60 12.32 5.04
C GLY A 11 9.71 11.98 6.24
N GLU A 12 8.40 11.99 6.05
CA GLU A 12 7.44 11.59 7.07
C GLU A 12 7.35 10.07 7.14
N GLN A 13 7.29 9.53 8.35
CA GLN A 13 7.19 8.09 8.57
C GLN A 13 5.82 7.59 8.13
N ILE A 14 5.78 6.53 7.32
CA ILE A 14 4.53 5.91 6.86
C ILE A 14 4.17 4.76 7.80
N ASN A 15 2.94 4.76 8.29
CA ASN A 15 2.33 3.70 9.10
C ASN A 15 1.08 3.13 8.43
N GLU A 16 0.61 2.00 8.95
CA GLU A 16 -0.68 1.43 8.56
C GLU A 16 -1.82 2.40 8.91
N GLY A 17 -2.76 2.56 7.99
CA GLY A 17 -3.85 3.54 8.04
C GLY A 17 -3.49 4.93 7.49
N ASP A 18 -2.22 5.21 7.19
CA ASP A 18 -1.85 6.50 6.61
C ASP A 18 -2.34 6.61 5.15
N TYR A 19 -2.79 7.80 4.76
CA TYR A 19 -3.21 8.05 3.39
C TYR A 19 -2.03 8.46 2.51
N VAL A 20 -1.69 7.65 1.51
CA VAL A 20 -0.56 7.91 0.61
C VAL A 20 -1.03 8.05 -0.83
N TYR A 21 -0.36 8.91 -1.59
CA TYR A 21 -0.68 9.11 -3.01
C TYR A 21 0.60 9.11 -3.86
N THR A 22 0.49 8.55 -5.06
CA THR A 22 1.53 8.65 -6.08
C THR A 22 0.94 9.09 -7.40
N ARG A 23 1.57 10.09 -8.03
CA ARG A 23 1.12 10.68 -9.28
C ARG A 23 1.77 9.95 -10.46
N TYR A 24 1.01 9.72 -11.51
CA TYR A 24 1.54 9.28 -12.81
C TYR A 24 0.96 10.13 -13.93
N ARG A 25 1.49 9.98 -15.16
CA ARG A 25 0.97 10.73 -16.31
C ARG A 25 -0.43 10.20 -16.65
N GLY A 26 -1.46 11.01 -16.39
CA GLY A 26 -2.86 10.65 -16.67
C GLY A 26 -3.66 10.19 -15.45
N GLY A 27 -3.13 10.27 -14.23
CA GLY A 27 -3.90 9.97 -13.03
C GLY A 27 -3.08 9.97 -11.74
N THR A 28 -3.70 9.44 -10.69
CA THR A 28 -3.10 9.30 -9.35
C THR A 28 -3.52 7.95 -8.78
N HIS A 29 -2.59 7.24 -8.14
CA HIS A 29 -2.93 6.13 -7.25
C HIS A 29 -2.93 6.65 -5.82
N GLU A 30 -4.12 6.74 -5.25
CA GLU A 30 -4.35 7.22 -3.89
C GLU A 30 -5.07 6.14 -3.07
N GLY A 31 -4.86 6.12 -1.76
CA GLY A 31 -5.42 5.10 -0.88
C GLY A 31 -4.69 4.99 0.45
N GLU A 32 -5.38 4.38 1.42
CA GLU A 32 -4.85 4.09 2.75
C GLU A 32 -3.84 2.93 2.67
N VAL A 33 -2.86 2.96 3.57
CA VAL A 33 -1.86 1.91 3.71
C VAL A 33 -2.42 0.77 4.54
N ASP A 34 -2.45 -0.43 4.00
CA ASP A 34 -2.89 -1.61 4.75
C ASP A 34 -1.72 -2.27 5.48
N LYS A 35 -0.58 -2.42 4.80
CA LYS A 35 0.60 -3.06 5.38
C LYS A 35 1.89 -2.43 4.86
N VAL A 36 2.88 -2.31 5.75
CA VAL A 36 4.22 -1.85 5.42
C VAL A 36 5.17 -3.04 5.45
N VAL A 37 5.53 -3.54 4.27
CA VAL A 37 6.45 -4.67 4.10
C VAL A 37 7.88 -4.17 4.19
N THR A 38 8.58 -4.53 5.26
CA THR A 38 10.00 -4.14 5.47
C THR A 38 10.98 -5.29 5.31
N ASP A 39 10.52 -6.54 5.45
CA ASP A 39 11.35 -7.73 5.44
C ASP A 39 11.19 -8.55 4.16
N GLU A 40 12.25 -9.24 3.73
CA GLU A 40 12.23 -10.11 2.55
C GLU A 40 11.26 -11.30 2.69
N ALA A 41 11.04 -11.79 3.92
CA ALA A 41 10.11 -12.87 4.20
C ALA A 41 8.65 -12.43 3.92
N GLU A 42 8.24 -11.28 4.44
CA GLU A 42 6.91 -10.72 4.17
C GLU A 42 6.75 -10.32 2.70
N ALA A 43 7.83 -9.85 2.07
CA ALA A 43 7.83 -9.52 0.65
C ALA A 43 7.57 -10.75 -0.23
N HIS A 44 8.08 -11.92 0.18
CA HIS A 44 7.81 -13.18 -0.50
C HIS A 44 6.36 -13.64 -0.33
N GLU A 45 5.80 -13.50 0.87
CA GLU A 45 4.38 -13.82 1.16
C GLU A 45 3.40 -12.95 0.35
N GLU A 46 3.73 -11.66 0.21
CA GLU A 46 2.93 -10.68 -0.54
C GLU A 46 3.30 -10.64 -2.04
N GLU A 47 4.17 -11.53 -2.51
CA GLU A 47 4.69 -11.61 -3.88
C GLU A 47 5.26 -10.27 -4.43
N VAL A 48 5.77 -9.41 -3.55
CA VAL A 48 6.38 -8.11 -3.91
C VAL A 48 7.90 -8.18 -3.89
N ALA A 49 8.53 -7.67 -4.95
CA ALA A 49 9.98 -7.56 -5.03
C ALA A 49 10.50 -6.25 -4.41
N ASN A 50 11.73 -6.30 -3.87
CA ASN A 50 12.52 -5.19 -3.35
C ASN A 50 11.85 -4.39 -2.20
N PRO A 51 11.89 -4.90 -0.96
CA PRO A 51 11.52 -4.12 0.21
C PRO A 51 12.48 -2.92 0.41
N PRO A 52 12.02 -1.82 1.04
CA PRO A 52 10.71 -1.61 1.66
C PRO A 52 9.59 -1.31 0.65
N LYS A 53 8.44 -1.93 0.84
CA LYS A 53 7.26 -1.76 -0.02
C LYS A 53 6.01 -1.48 0.81
N VAL A 54 5.15 -0.61 0.31
CA VAL A 54 3.87 -0.25 0.93
C VAL A 54 2.76 -0.88 0.08
N SER A 55 1.93 -1.75 0.69
CA SER A 55 0.78 -2.36 0.03
C SER A 55 -0.50 -1.57 0.35
N LYS A 56 -1.37 -1.51 -0.66
CA LYS A 56 -2.72 -0.95 -0.56
C LYS A 56 -3.69 -2.04 -0.99
N SER A 57 -4.73 -2.24 -0.21
CA SER A 57 -5.87 -3.06 -0.57
C SER A 57 -6.55 -2.42 -1.77
N PRO A 58 -6.98 -3.22 -2.76
CA PRO A 58 -7.85 -2.70 -3.79
C PRO A 58 -9.12 -2.20 -3.09
N GLN A 59 -9.49 -0.93 -3.27
CA GLN A 59 -10.81 -0.40 -2.91
C GLN A 59 -11.87 -1.10 -3.80
N THR A 60 -12.10 -2.38 -3.52
CA THR A 60 -13.15 -3.16 -4.12
C THR A 60 -14.40 -2.79 -3.34
N ARG A 61 -15.05 -1.70 -3.76
CA ARG A 61 -16.43 -1.45 -3.37
C ARG A 61 -17.25 -2.62 -3.91
N LEU A 62 -17.47 -3.63 -3.07
CA LEU A 62 -18.30 -4.78 -3.38
C LEU A 62 -19.77 -4.34 -3.43
N GLU A 63 -20.14 -3.52 -4.42
CA GLU A 63 -21.52 -3.27 -4.79
C GLU A 63 -21.84 -4.10 -6.02
N ALA A 64 -22.09 -5.39 -5.81
CA ALA A 64 -22.64 -6.24 -6.85
C ALA A 64 -23.38 -7.46 -6.27
N LEU A 65 -24.33 -7.25 -5.36
CA LEU A 65 -25.42 -8.20 -5.15
C LEU A 65 -26.74 -7.44 -4.92
N SER A 66 -27.07 -6.53 -5.85
CA SER A 66 -28.47 -6.19 -6.08
C SER A 66 -29.07 -7.35 -6.88
N THR A 67 -29.53 -8.38 -6.17
CA THR A 67 -30.34 -9.45 -6.75
C THR A 67 -31.58 -8.80 -7.37
N CYS A 68 -31.68 -8.81 -8.71
CA CYS A 68 -32.97 -8.70 -9.38
C CYS A 68 -33.84 -9.86 -8.87
N GLY A 69 -34.92 -9.51 -8.18
CA GLY A 69 -36.04 -10.37 -7.85
C GLY A 69 -37.32 -9.65 -8.25
#